data_AF-A0A0Q5DBW8-F1
#
_entry.id   AF-A0A0Q5DBW8-F1
#
_cell.length_a   1.000
_cell.length_b   1.000
_cell.length_c   1.000
_cell.angle_alpha   90.00
_cell.angle_beta   90.00
_cell.angle_gamma   90.00
#
_symmetry.space_group_name_H-M   'P 1'
#
loop_
_entity.id
_entity.type
_entity.pdbx_description
1 polymer ?
#
loop_
_entity_poly.entity_id
_entity_poly.type
_entity_poly.pdbx_seq_one_letter_code
_entity_poly.pdbx_strand_id
1 'polypeptide(L)'
;MALLGAGHYAVGNIANALLYDDNLASIIENAIGGAGNDTIVGNRVDNALAGGSGNDTLNGGAGADRMYGGFGNDTFVVDNAGDAVIEYTNQGSDTVLASIAYAQHPGQHPHRQ
;
A
#
# COMPACT_ATOMS: atom_id res chain seq x y z
N MET A 1 -6.52 31.33 -22.24
CA MET A 1 -7.62 31.05 -21.30
C MET A 1 -7.24 29.81 -20.51
N ALA A 2 -6.61 30.01 -19.35
CA ALA A 2 -6.30 28.91 -18.45
C ALA A 2 -7.58 28.55 -17.69
N LEU A 3 -8.10 27.33 -17.90
CA LEU A 3 -9.07 26.74 -16.98
C LEU A 3 -8.42 25.48 -16.40
N LEU A 4 -8.26 25.57 -15.09
CA LEU A 4 -7.59 24.72 -14.12
C LEU A 4 -7.97 23.24 -14.27
N GLY A 5 -6.99 22.36 -14.04
CA GLY A 5 -7.12 20.91 -14.10
C GLY A 5 -8.35 20.43 -13.34
N ALA A 6 -9.24 19.74 -14.06
CA ALA A 6 -10.36 19.04 -13.45
C ALA A 6 -9.78 17.93 -12.58
N GLY A 7 -9.79 18.15 -11.27
CA GLY A 7 -9.57 17.08 -10.31
C GLY A 7 -10.65 16.04 -10.52
N HIS A 8 -10.24 14.86 -10.95
CA HIS A 8 -11.14 13.72 -11.05
C HIS A 8 -11.16 13.08 -9.66
N TYR A 9 -12.28 13.18 -8.95
CA TYR A 9 -12.51 12.44 -7.70
C TYR A 9 -13.87 11.76 -7.79
N ALA A 10 -13.89 10.44 -7.54
CA ALA A 10 -15.13 9.70 -7.36
C ALA A 10 -15.60 9.82 -5.91
N VAL A 11 -16.85 10.21 -5.69
CA VAL A 11 -17.49 10.25 -4.36
C VAL A 11 -18.38 9.02 -4.22
N GLY A 12 -17.99 8.04 -3.41
CA GLY A 12 -18.81 6.87 -3.09
C GLY A 12 -18.01 5.62 -2.70
N ASN A 13 -18.68 4.64 -2.08
CA ASN A 13 -18.09 3.35 -1.71
C ASN A 13 -17.78 2.56 -2.99
N ILE A 14 -16.52 2.53 -3.39
CA ILE A 14 -16.09 1.73 -4.54
C ILE A 14 -15.82 0.31 -4.04
N ALA A 15 -16.83 -0.55 -4.12
CA ALA A 15 -16.64 -1.97 -3.87
C ALA A 15 -15.91 -2.61 -5.06
N ASN A 16 -14.73 -3.18 -4.81
CA ASN A 16 -14.00 -4.07 -5.72
C ASN A 16 -13.42 -3.40 -6.98
N ALA A 17 -12.71 -2.26 -6.84
CA ALA A 17 -11.95 -1.69 -7.94
C ALA A 17 -10.61 -2.40 -8.14
N LEU A 18 -10.40 -2.93 -9.35
CA LEU A 18 -9.08 -3.33 -9.83
C LEU A 18 -8.38 -2.09 -10.38
N LEU A 19 -7.33 -1.63 -9.69
CA LEU A 19 -6.55 -0.45 -10.08
C LEU A 19 -5.50 -0.87 -11.12
N TYR A 20 -5.72 -0.50 -12.37
CA TYR A 20 -4.77 -0.71 -13.47
C TYR A 20 -4.43 0.62 -14.14
N ASP A 21 -3.34 0.66 -14.89
CA ASP A 21 -2.95 1.82 -15.68
C ASP A 21 -4.02 2.20 -16.71
N ASP A 22 -4.21 3.51 -16.89
CA ASP A 22 -5.07 4.15 -17.90
C ASP A 22 -6.61 4.00 -17.80
N ASN A 23 -7.18 3.81 -16.59
CA ASN A 23 -8.64 3.87 -16.38
C ASN A 23 -9.07 4.87 -15.27
N LEU A 24 -10.38 5.02 -15.00
CA LEU A 24 -10.93 5.89 -13.93
C LEU A 24 -10.41 5.55 -12.52
N ALA A 25 -9.75 4.41 -12.33
CA ALA A 25 -9.13 4.00 -11.08
C ALA A 25 -7.65 4.47 -10.97
N SER A 26 -7.08 4.96 -12.07
CA SER A 26 -5.77 5.64 -12.16
C SER A 26 -5.67 6.95 -11.38
N ILE A 27 -6.78 7.41 -10.79
CA ILE A 27 -6.92 8.68 -10.04
C ILE A 27 -7.37 8.43 -8.60
N ILE A 28 -7.41 7.17 -8.14
CA ILE A 28 -7.74 6.87 -6.75
C ILE A 28 -6.41 6.72 -6.03
N GLU A 29 -5.95 7.82 -5.44
CA GLU A 29 -4.74 7.81 -4.61
C GLU A 29 -5.03 7.25 -3.22
N ASN A 30 -6.28 7.31 -2.74
CA ASN A 30 -6.65 6.92 -1.37
C ASN A 30 -7.81 5.92 -1.36
N ALA A 31 -7.62 4.79 -0.68
CA ALA A 31 -8.65 3.76 -0.49
C ALA A 31 -8.79 3.40 0.98
N ILE A 32 -10.04 3.23 1.44
CA ILE A 32 -10.37 2.81 2.80
C ILE A 32 -11.34 1.63 2.69
N GLY A 33 -10.97 0.48 3.26
CA GLY A 33 -11.82 -0.69 3.38
C GLY A 33 -12.87 -0.54 4.48
N GLY A 34 -13.56 -1.64 4.76
CA GLY A 34 -14.70 -1.72 5.64
C GLY A 34 -14.43 -2.49 6.93
N ALA A 35 -15.42 -3.26 7.36
CA ALA A 35 -15.35 -4.10 8.55
C ALA A 35 -15.19 -5.60 8.22
N GLY A 36 -14.75 -5.92 7.00
CA GLY A 36 -14.54 -7.28 6.51
C GLY A 36 -13.11 -7.48 6.07
N ASN A 37 -12.77 -8.69 5.65
CA ASN A 37 -11.44 -8.99 5.10
C ASN A 37 -11.34 -8.44 3.69
N ASP A 38 -10.65 -7.32 3.53
CA ASP A 38 -10.55 -6.59 2.30
C ASP A 38 -9.23 -6.88 1.57
N THR A 39 -9.25 -6.76 0.24
CA THR A 39 -8.03 -6.77 -0.57
C THR A 39 -7.95 -5.44 -1.31
N ILE A 40 -6.96 -4.65 -0.95
CA ILE A 40 -6.73 -3.30 -1.47
C ILE A 40 -5.41 -3.32 -2.23
N VAL A 41 -5.48 -3.05 -3.54
CA VAL A 41 -4.31 -2.92 -4.41
C VAL A 41 -4.29 -1.50 -4.96
N GLY A 42 -3.21 -0.77 -4.71
CA GLY A 42 -2.89 0.55 -5.22
C GLY A 42 -2.51 0.54 -6.69
N ASN A 43 -1.89 1.60 -7.18
CA ASN A 43 -1.51 1.76 -8.58
C ASN A 43 0.00 2.02 -8.71
N ARG A 44 0.42 2.91 -9.63
CA ARG A 44 1.83 3.23 -9.89
C ARG A 44 2.28 4.59 -9.33
N VAL A 45 1.37 5.31 -8.69
CA VAL A 45 1.64 6.57 -7.98
C VAL A 45 1.51 6.35 -6.48
N ASP A 46 2.07 7.26 -5.68
CA ASP A 46 1.98 7.22 -4.23
C ASP A 46 0.51 7.12 -3.74
N ASN A 47 0.20 6.05 -3.02
CA ASN A 47 -1.10 5.73 -2.47
C ASN A 47 -1.16 5.89 -0.94
N ALA A 48 -2.35 6.19 -0.41
CA ALA A 48 -2.67 6.00 1.00
C ALA A 48 -3.81 4.98 1.17
N LEU A 49 -3.49 3.82 1.73
CA LEU A 49 -4.40 2.68 1.85
C LEU A 49 -4.72 2.43 3.32
N ALA A 50 -5.99 2.22 3.64
CA ALA A 50 -6.46 1.82 4.96
C ALA A 50 -7.36 0.57 4.86
N GLY A 51 -7.05 -0.51 5.59
CA GLY A 51 -7.82 -1.75 5.59
C GLY A 51 -9.14 -1.63 6.33
N GLY A 52 -9.09 -1.17 7.59
CA GLY A 52 -10.26 -0.92 8.41
C GLY A 52 -10.36 -1.92 9.55
N SER A 53 -11.36 -2.80 9.54
CA SER A 53 -11.44 -3.91 10.48
C SER A 53 -11.62 -5.21 9.71
N GLY A 54 -11.00 -6.29 10.15
CA GLY A 54 -10.90 -7.52 9.37
C GLY A 54 -9.44 -7.88 9.17
N ASN A 55 -9.19 -9.02 8.53
CA ASN A 55 -7.83 -9.41 8.14
C ASN A 55 -7.63 -9.00 6.69
N ASP A 56 -6.96 -7.88 6.48
CA ASP A 56 -6.87 -7.20 5.20
C ASP A 56 -5.57 -7.53 4.48
N THR A 57 -5.57 -7.41 3.15
CA THR A 57 -4.36 -7.48 2.32
C THR A 57 -4.19 -6.17 1.57
N LEU A 58 -3.11 -5.45 1.88
CA LEU A 58 -2.79 -4.16 1.29
C LEU A 58 -1.52 -4.30 0.43
N ASN A 59 -1.61 -3.88 -0.83
CA ASN A 59 -0.48 -3.78 -1.74
C ASN A 59 -0.51 -2.39 -2.38
N GLY A 60 0.49 -1.55 -2.09
CA GLY A 60 0.58 -0.20 -2.66
C GLY A 60 0.79 -0.17 -4.18
N GLY A 61 1.38 -1.23 -4.74
CA GLY A 61 1.84 -1.24 -6.11
C GLY A 61 3.17 -0.50 -6.22
N ALA A 62 3.40 0.21 -7.32
CA ALA A 62 4.60 1.03 -7.43
C ALA A 62 4.34 2.43 -6.88
N GLY A 63 5.36 3.08 -6.32
CA GLY A 63 5.20 4.40 -5.69
C GLY A 63 5.83 4.38 -4.31
N ALA A 64 5.73 5.48 -3.57
CA ALA A 64 6.06 5.49 -2.15
C ALA A 64 4.76 5.53 -1.33
N ASP A 65 4.32 4.35 -0.88
CA ASP A 65 2.95 4.19 -0.37
C ASP A 65 2.86 4.29 1.15
N ARG A 66 1.69 4.66 1.66
CA ARG A 66 1.35 4.62 3.08
C ARG A 66 0.22 3.63 3.29
N MET A 67 0.51 2.55 4.00
CA MET A 67 -0.46 1.49 4.25
C MET A 67 -0.73 1.35 5.75
N TYR A 68 -2.01 1.32 6.09
CA TYR A 68 -2.51 1.16 7.45
C TYR A 68 -3.53 0.02 7.47
N GLY A 69 -3.26 -1.05 8.20
CA GLY A 69 -4.11 -2.24 8.23
C GLY A 69 -5.40 -1.97 9.01
N GLY A 70 -5.24 -1.60 10.28
CA GLY A 70 -6.37 -1.36 11.16
C GLY A 70 -6.56 -2.55 12.10
N PHE A 71 -7.80 -2.82 12.51
CA PHE A 71 -8.06 -3.91 13.46
C PHE A 71 -8.11 -5.27 12.75
N GLY A 72 -7.26 -6.20 13.16
CA GLY A 72 -7.19 -7.57 12.66
C GLY A 72 -5.75 -7.94 12.37
N ASN A 73 -5.54 -9.11 11.77
CA ASN A 73 -4.20 -9.54 11.38
C ASN A 73 -4.04 -9.31 9.89
N ASP A 74 -3.34 -8.24 9.53
CA ASP A 74 -3.26 -7.75 8.17
C ASP A 74 -2.00 -8.24 7.45
N THR A 75 -2.01 -8.17 6.12
CA THR A 75 -0.86 -8.48 5.26
C THR A 75 -0.52 -7.30 4.37
N PHE A 76 0.71 -6.81 4.49
CA PHE A 76 1.24 -5.72 3.68
C PHE A 76 2.23 -6.25 2.66
N VAL A 77 2.06 -5.90 1.39
CA VAL A 77 3.07 -6.12 0.34
C VAL A 77 3.89 -4.85 0.21
N VAL A 78 5.17 -4.94 0.54
CA VAL A 78 6.13 -3.83 0.46
C VAL A 78 7.13 -4.16 -0.64
N ASP A 79 7.07 -3.44 -1.75
CA ASP A 79 7.95 -3.66 -2.90
C ASP A 79 8.79 -2.42 -3.25
N ASN A 80 8.48 -1.27 -2.66
CA ASN A 80 9.23 -0.04 -2.79
C ASN A 80 9.90 0.36 -1.47
N ALA A 81 11.13 0.88 -1.54
CA ALA A 81 11.84 1.38 -0.37
C ALA A 81 11.20 2.65 0.24
N GLY A 82 10.33 3.33 -0.51
CA GLY A 82 9.54 4.46 -0.06
C GLY A 82 8.27 4.08 0.72
N ASP A 83 7.90 2.80 0.75
CA ASP A 83 6.68 2.35 1.42
C ASP A 83 6.79 2.47 2.94
N ALA A 84 5.67 2.82 3.56
CA ALA A 84 5.51 2.91 5.00
C ALA A 84 4.31 2.09 5.45
N VAL A 85 4.57 1.12 6.33
CA VAL A 85 3.54 0.40 7.08
C VAL A 85 3.34 1.11 8.42
N ILE A 86 2.10 1.50 8.70
CA ILE A 86 1.70 2.19 9.93
C ILE A 86 0.89 1.21 10.78
N GLU A 87 1.28 1.05 12.04
CA GLU A 87 0.62 0.17 13.00
C GLU A 87 0.46 0.87 14.35
N TYR A 88 -0.73 0.76 14.96
CA TYR A 88 -0.96 1.23 16.34
C TYR A 88 -1.04 0.06 17.32
N THR A 89 -0.94 0.36 18.61
CA THR A 89 -0.98 -0.67 19.65
C THR A 89 -2.35 -1.35 19.71
N ASN A 90 -2.35 -2.68 19.88
CA ASN A 90 -3.54 -3.53 20.09
C ASN A 90 -4.50 -3.59 18.88
N GLN A 91 -3.99 -3.51 17.65
CA GLN A 91 -4.83 -3.66 16.46
C GLN A 91 -4.73 -5.04 15.82
N GLY A 92 -3.60 -5.70 15.97
CA GLY A 92 -3.49 -7.14 15.79
C GLY A 92 -2.04 -7.57 15.69
N SER A 93 -1.80 -8.63 14.92
CA SER A 93 -0.48 -9.12 14.58
C SER A 93 -0.35 -9.26 13.08
N ASP A 94 0.34 -8.31 12.48
CA ASP A 94 0.40 -8.20 11.02
C ASP A 94 1.63 -8.88 10.42
N THR A 95 1.54 -9.08 9.11
CA THR A 95 2.60 -9.66 8.28
C THR A 95 3.05 -8.65 7.23
N VAL A 96 4.35 -8.40 7.16
CA VAL A 96 4.95 -7.60 6.08
C VAL A 96 5.70 -8.52 5.12
N LEU A 97 5.22 -8.60 3.88
CA LEU A 97 5.84 -9.30 2.78
C LEU A 97 6.71 -8.31 1.99
N ALA A 98 7.96 -8.15 2.42
CA ALA A 98 8.92 -7.31 1.72
C ALA A 98 9.57 -8.07 0.55
N SER A 99 9.41 -7.57 -0.67
CA SER A 99 10.08 -8.11 -1.87
C SER A 99 11.17 -7.19 -2.42
N ILE A 100 11.40 -6.04 -1.76
CA ILE A 100 12.57 -5.19 -2.01
C ILE A 100 13.80 -6.08 -1.90
N ALA A 101 14.54 -6.24 -3.00
CA ALA A 101 15.72 -7.08 -3.02
C ALA A 101 16.68 -6.61 -1.92
N TYR A 102 16.82 -7.38 -0.85
CA TYR A 102 17.85 -7.13 0.15
C TYR A 102 19.17 -7.36 -0.56
N ALA A 103 19.84 -6.28 -0.96
CA ALA A 103 21.23 -6.35 -1.38
C ALA A 103 22.03 -6.79 -0.15
N GLN A 104 22.21 -8.10 0.01
CA GLN A 104 23.18 -8.65 0.94
C GLN A 104 24.53 -8.07 0.51
N HIS A 105 25.02 -7.07 1.24
CA HIS A 105 26.38 -6.59 1.07
C HIS A 105 27.30 -7.80 1.26
N PRO A 106 28.01 -8.29 0.22
CA PRO A 106 28.91 -9.42 0.39
C PRO A 106 30.00 -8.97 1.35
N GLY A 107 29.95 -9.48 2.58
CA GLY A 107 30.89 -9.13 3.63
C GLY A 107 32.31 -9.27 3.13
N GLN A 108 33.05 -8.17 3.18
CA GLN A 108 34.51 -8.19 3.18
C GLN A 108 34.93 -9.03 4.39
N HIS A 109 35.31 -10.28 4.14
CA HIS A 109 35.90 -11.15 5.16
C HIS A 109 37.32 -10.63 5.45
N PRO A 110 37.64 -10.11 6.65
CA PRO A 110 39.00 -9.70 6.96
C PRO A 110 39.80 -10.98 7.26
N HIS A 111 40.41 -11.56 6.24
CA HIS A 111 41.44 -12.56 6.44
C HIS A 111 42.77 -11.87 6.67
N ARG A 112 43.18 -11.95 7.93
CA ARG A 112 44.54 -11.71 8.43
C ARG A 112 45.57 -12.44 7.55
N GLN A 113 46.62 -11.72 7.17
CA GLN A 113 47.99 -12.24 7.14
C GLN A 113 48.88 -11.19 7.81
#